data_AF-A0A9D6Q9D6-F1
#
_entry.id   AF-A0A9D6Q9D6-F1
#
_cell.length_a   1.000
_cell.length_b   1.000
_cell.length_c   1.000
_cell.angle_alpha   90.00
_cell.angle_beta   90.00
_cell.angle_gamma   90.00
#
_symmetry.space_group_name_H-M   'P 1'
#
loop_
_entity.id
_entity.type
_entity.pdbx_description
1 polymer ?
#
loop_
_entity_poly.entity_id
_entity_poly.type
_entity_poly.pdbx_seq_one_letter_code
_entity_poly.pdbx_strand_id
1 'polypeptide(L)'
;MRVRLGWLFGCSISLLLISARTKATTFVLQDESELAAQSVAVVTGTVSGIEAAANDATGGVQTYVHLTPSAIVAGSLPAGELVLREAGGELPGRSERLYGSPQYHVGERVLVFVSQNVDGTLRTTSMAMGKYTLHAGRRQRLVRRSYGSGVTVLDRHTGHVETNPQPETLELDEVIARIARRGPSASSAYGPAIVMQPAELTQRVRQQQLSAFTFLGTPARWFEPDAGQVVAFQIDRTGDMAIGPADSRMALNQAFAAWSTVAGTNLQLGDGGLMDPMPLAGCGGGSRLIFNDPYNEVTDPVNCGGVLAVGSYCSSWETTEVSGTTFHKIVTGKVMFNNGWENCPFWTTCNLAEVATHELGHAIGLGHATDSSATMAATAHFDGRCAGLGSDDIAAVTFMYPDRAPAVIAATPTPTPVTSSSGATSSTPTPTATALVVRTPTPAGARFATRTTTSIPTRTPTRGSIRRPTRTPTRRPTRTPTRRPTRTPTRRPTRTPTAPADTAPGLAVDQNAITAFINSLAHLIRQSVRP
;
A
#
# COMPACT_ATOMS: atom_id res chain seq x y z
N MET A 1 11.67 71.79 -6.50
CA MET A 1 11.65 71.10 -7.81
C MET A 1 12.55 69.86 -7.73
N ARG A 2 12.12 68.71 -8.27
CA ARG A 2 12.83 67.41 -8.35
C ARG A 2 12.99 66.57 -7.06
N VAL A 3 12.25 65.47 -7.08
CA VAL A 3 12.31 64.27 -6.23
C VAL A 3 13.70 63.62 -6.24
N ARG A 4 14.12 63.01 -5.12
CA ARG A 4 14.91 61.77 -5.14
C ARG A 4 14.27 60.72 -4.23
N LEU A 5 13.97 59.58 -4.84
CA LEU A 5 13.23 58.46 -4.29
C LEU A 5 14.23 57.47 -3.67
N GLY A 6 14.15 57.23 -2.36
CA GLY A 6 14.99 56.25 -1.68
C GLY A 6 14.51 54.84 -1.97
N TRP A 7 15.26 54.08 -2.77
CA TRP A 7 14.97 52.66 -3.02
C TRP A 7 15.54 51.81 -1.88
N LEU A 8 14.66 51.33 -1.01
CA LEU A 8 14.98 50.23 -0.09
C LEU A 8 15.06 48.93 -0.89
N PHE A 9 16.26 48.36 -1.01
CA PHE A 9 16.43 46.99 -1.49
C PHE A 9 15.93 46.02 -0.42
N GLY A 10 14.64 45.68 -0.48
CA GLY A 10 14.09 44.54 0.23
C GLY A 10 14.57 43.25 -0.44
N CYS A 11 15.56 42.58 0.14
CA CYS A 11 15.92 41.21 -0.26
C CYS A 11 14.81 40.25 0.13
N SER A 12 13.86 40.03 -0.77
CA SER A 12 12.91 38.91 -0.69
C SER A 12 13.68 37.59 -0.85
N ILE A 13 14.05 36.98 0.27
CA ILE A 13 14.53 35.60 0.30
C ILE A 13 13.32 34.71 0.02
N SER A 14 13.12 34.37 -1.25
CA SER A 14 12.19 33.31 -1.64
C SER A 14 12.74 31.97 -1.14
N LEU A 15 12.23 31.48 0.00
CA LEU A 15 12.40 30.07 0.35
C LEU A 15 11.68 29.22 -0.71
N LEU A 16 12.46 28.73 -1.67
CA LEU A 16 12.08 27.59 -2.49
C LEU A 16 11.98 26.37 -1.58
N LEU A 17 10.78 26.09 -1.08
CA LEU A 17 10.42 24.83 -0.44
C LEU A 17 10.53 23.72 -1.48
N ILE A 18 11.73 23.17 -1.63
CA ILE A 18 11.94 21.93 -2.37
C ILE A 18 11.25 20.83 -1.56
N SER A 19 10.07 20.42 -2.00
CA SER A 19 9.34 19.30 -1.39
C SER A 19 10.20 18.04 -1.49
N ALA A 20 10.84 17.66 -0.38
CA ALA A 20 11.56 16.40 -0.27
C ALA A 20 10.59 15.24 -0.49
N ARG A 21 11.04 14.22 -1.23
CA ARG A 21 10.18 13.17 -1.79
C ARG A 21 10.42 11.85 -1.03
N THR A 22 9.65 11.58 0.02
CA THR A 22 9.82 10.39 0.89
C THR A 22 9.03 9.17 0.39
N LYS A 23 9.65 7.97 0.40
CA LYS A 23 9.10 6.71 -0.16
C LYS A 23 9.80 5.42 0.35
N ALA A 24 9.06 4.31 0.19
CA ALA A 24 9.37 2.87 0.33
C ALA A 24 9.24 2.21 1.72
N THR A 25 8.47 1.12 1.76
CA THR A 25 7.84 0.39 2.88
C THR A 25 8.75 -0.56 3.66
N THR A 26 8.21 -1.05 4.78
CA THR A 26 8.65 -2.17 5.63
C THR A 26 9.15 -3.41 4.86
N PHE A 27 10.39 -3.32 4.38
CA PHE A 27 11.12 -4.40 3.75
C PHE A 27 12.22 -4.93 4.67
N VAL A 28 12.49 -6.24 4.62
CA VAL A 28 13.81 -6.78 4.96
C VAL A 28 14.61 -6.85 3.67
N LEU A 29 15.72 -6.12 3.59
CA LEU A 29 16.46 -5.97 2.33
C LEU A 29 16.97 -7.31 1.80
N GLN A 30 16.90 -7.44 0.48
CA GLN A 30 17.33 -8.62 -0.26
C GLN A 30 18.52 -8.30 -1.16
N ASP A 31 19.48 -9.22 -1.20
CA ASP A 31 20.59 -9.12 -2.15
C ASP A 31 20.15 -9.49 -3.58
N GLU A 32 20.98 -9.18 -4.56
CA GLU A 32 20.67 -9.39 -5.99
C GLU A 32 20.51 -10.87 -6.36
N SER A 33 21.13 -11.79 -5.61
CA SER A 33 21.02 -13.22 -5.83
C SER A 33 19.70 -13.79 -5.27
N GLU A 34 19.12 -13.13 -4.26
CA GLU A 34 17.81 -13.48 -3.71
C GLU A 34 16.67 -12.97 -4.58
N LEU A 35 16.76 -11.71 -5.01
CA LEU A 35 15.84 -11.15 -5.99
C LEU A 35 15.89 -11.93 -7.31
N ALA A 36 17.09 -12.34 -7.75
CA ALA A 36 17.24 -13.23 -8.89
C ALA A 36 16.54 -14.57 -8.64
N ALA A 37 16.74 -15.22 -7.50
CA ALA A 37 16.10 -16.49 -7.17
C ALA A 37 14.55 -16.44 -7.16
N GLN A 38 13.95 -15.29 -6.82
CA GLN A 38 12.49 -15.06 -6.88
C GLN A 38 11.99 -14.62 -8.27
N SER A 39 12.90 -14.27 -9.18
CA SER A 39 12.57 -13.81 -10.52
C SER A 39 12.45 -14.96 -11.51
N VAL A 40 11.66 -14.76 -12.57
CA VAL A 40 11.66 -15.61 -13.78
C VAL A 40 12.64 -15.09 -14.84
N ALA A 41 12.95 -13.79 -14.79
CA ALA A 41 14.02 -13.17 -15.56
C ALA A 41 14.55 -11.90 -14.89
N VAL A 42 15.79 -11.54 -15.20
CA VAL A 42 16.37 -10.22 -14.89
C VAL A 42 16.71 -9.55 -16.21
N VAL A 43 16.20 -8.34 -16.42
CA VAL A 43 16.19 -7.67 -17.73
C VAL A 43 16.79 -6.27 -17.61
N THR A 44 17.66 -5.91 -18.55
CA THR A 44 17.98 -4.51 -18.84
C THR A 44 17.11 -4.01 -19.98
N GLY A 45 16.65 -2.77 -19.91
CA GLY A 45 15.83 -2.17 -20.96
C GLY A 45 15.63 -0.67 -20.79
N THR A 46 14.85 -0.08 -21.69
CA THR A 46 14.39 1.31 -21.60
C THR A 46 12.88 1.33 -21.43
N VAL A 47 12.37 2.18 -20.54
CA VAL A 47 10.93 2.41 -20.37
C VAL A 47 10.41 3.15 -21.61
N SER A 48 9.67 2.46 -22.48
CA SER A 48 9.11 3.01 -23.72
C SER A 48 7.80 3.77 -23.50
N GLY A 49 7.05 3.46 -22.44
CA GLY A 49 5.77 4.07 -22.12
C GLY A 49 5.26 3.66 -20.74
N ILE A 50 4.33 4.43 -20.19
CA ILE A 50 3.66 4.12 -18.92
C ILE A 50 2.18 4.49 -19.06
N GLU A 51 1.30 3.54 -18.78
CA GLU A 51 -0.15 3.73 -18.90
C GLU A 51 -0.84 3.39 -17.58
N ALA A 52 -1.74 4.24 -17.09
CA ALA A 52 -2.67 3.87 -16.02
C ALA A 52 -4.03 3.50 -16.63
N ALA A 53 -4.67 2.43 -16.13
CA ALA A 53 -6.03 2.07 -16.49
C ALA A 53 -6.87 1.66 -15.27
N ALA A 54 -8.17 1.95 -15.35
CA ALA A 54 -9.13 1.56 -14.33
C ALA A 54 -9.36 0.04 -14.36
N ASN A 55 -9.32 -0.60 -13.19
CA ASN A 55 -9.86 -1.94 -13.02
C ASN A 55 -11.29 -1.82 -12.49
N ASP A 56 -12.27 -1.91 -13.39
CA ASP A 56 -13.69 -1.75 -13.03
C ASP A 56 -14.25 -2.91 -12.19
N ALA A 57 -13.62 -4.10 -12.23
CA ALA A 57 -14.04 -5.23 -11.42
C ALA A 57 -13.68 -5.07 -9.94
N THR A 58 -12.54 -4.42 -9.64
CA THR A 58 -12.06 -4.19 -8.27
C THR A 58 -12.26 -2.75 -7.78
N GLY A 59 -12.67 -1.85 -8.68
CA GLY A 59 -12.72 -0.40 -8.43
C GLY A 59 -11.34 0.24 -8.29
N GLY A 60 -10.25 -0.46 -8.62
CA GLY A 60 -8.87 0.00 -8.46
C GLY A 60 -8.26 0.69 -9.68
N VAL A 61 -6.95 0.91 -9.60
CA VAL A 61 -6.09 1.37 -10.72
C VAL A 61 -4.94 0.39 -10.90
N GLN A 62 -4.60 0.08 -12.14
CA GLN A 62 -3.40 -0.66 -12.52
C GLN A 62 -2.51 0.22 -13.39
N THR A 63 -1.20 0.14 -13.18
CA THR A 63 -0.21 0.84 -14.01
C THR A 63 0.60 -0.17 -14.81
N TYR A 64 0.70 0.08 -16.11
CA TYR A 64 1.38 -0.75 -17.09
C TYR A 64 2.66 -0.04 -17.52
N VAL A 65 3.81 -0.64 -17.25
CA VAL A 65 5.12 -0.09 -17.57
C VAL A 65 5.67 -0.85 -18.77
N HIS A 66 5.72 -0.18 -19.91
CA HIS A 66 6.22 -0.72 -21.15
C HIS A 66 7.75 -0.64 -21.15
N LEU A 67 8.40 -1.77 -21.37
CA LEU A 67 9.85 -1.92 -21.44
C LEU A 67 10.23 -2.49 -22.81
N THR A 68 11.16 -1.81 -23.47
CA THR A 68 11.90 -2.36 -24.60
C THR A 68 13.17 -3.03 -24.05
N PRO A 69 13.27 -4.38 -24.04
CA PRO A 69 14.44 -5.07 -23.48
C PRO A 69 15.69 -4.84 -24.34
N SER A 70 16.79 -4.46 -23.71
CA SER A 70 18.12 -4.38 -24.35
C SER A 70 18.93 -5.66 -24.17
N ALA A 71 18.78 -6.34 -23.04
CA ALA A 71 19.37 -7.67 -22.79
C ALA A 71 18.66 -8.37 -21.63
N ILE A 72 18.46 -9.69 -21.76
CA ILE A 72 18.14 -10.55 -20.63
C ILE A 72 19.47 -10.88 -19.93
N VAL A 73 19.61 -10.44 -18.68
CA VAL A 73 20.80 -10.68 -17.84
C VAL A 73 20.80 -12.10 -17.30
N ALA A 74 19.63 -12.59 -16.90
CA ALA A 74 19.44 -13.95 -16.40
C ALA A 74 17.99 -14.42 -16.62
N GLY A 75 17.78 -15.74 -16.65
CA GLY A 75 16.46 -16.35 -16.90
C GLY A 75 16.09 -16.35 -18.39
N SER A 76 14.79 -16.42 -18.68
CA SER A 76 14.28 -16.45 -20.06
C SER A 76 12.89 -15.84 -20.15
N LEU A 77 12.65 -15.07 -21.22
CA LEU A 77 11.35 -14.50 -21.57
C LEU A 77 11.07 -14.78 -23.05
N PRO A 78 9.78 -14.90 -23.46
CA PRO A 78 9.41 -14.82 -24.87
C PRO A 78 9.91 -13.52 -25.51
N ALA A 79 10.22 -13.56 -26.81
CA ALA A 79 10.63 -12.36 -27.54
C ALA A 79 9.45 -11.41 -27.75
N GLY A 80 9.67 -10.10 -27.51
CA GLY A 80 8.65 -9.06 -27.69
C GLY A 80 8.91 -7.84 -26.80
N GLU A 81 7.96 -6.91 -26.80
CA GLU A 81 7.85 -5.89 -25.76
C GLU A 81 7.49 -6.55 -24.42
N LEU A 82 8.08 -6.07 -23.34
CA LEU A 82 7.81 -6.50 -21.98
C LEU A 82 6.92 -5.46 -21.30
N VAL A 83 5.76 -5.85 -20.79
CA VAL A 83 4.91 -4.96 -19.99
C VAL A 83 4.78 -5.48 -18.56
N LEU A 84 5.20 -4.66 -17.59
CA LEU A 84 5.00 -4.92 -16.17
C LEU A 84 3.66 -4.32 -15.73
N ARG A 85 2.79 -5.13 -15.12
CA ARG A 85 1.51 -4.70 -14.54
C ARG A 85 1.67 -4.51 -13.03
N GLU A 86 1.93 -3.27 -12.64
CA GLU A 86 2.07 -2.82 -11.27
C GLU A 86 0.70 -2.43 -10.67
N ALA A 87 0.52 -2.67 -9.38
CA ALA A 87 -0.70 -2.30 -8.66
C ALA A 87 -0.69 -0.82 -8.23
N GLY A 88 -1.87 -0.19 -8.32
CA GLY A 88 -2.06 1.22 -8.03
C GLY A 88 -1.78 2.15 -9.22
N GLY A 89 -1.96 3.45 -8.97
CA GLY A 89 -1.85 4.52 -9.95
C GLY A 89 -2.86 5.64 -9.69
N GLU A 90 -2.89 6.63 -10.57
CA GLU A 90 -3.75 7.81 -10.46
C GLU A 90 -4.47 8.08 -11.78
N LEU A 91 -5.79 8.31 -11.70
CA LEU A 91 -6.67 8.63 -12.81
C LEU A 91 -7.69 9.70 -12.39
N PRO A 92 -8.21 10.51 -13.31
CA PRO A 92 -9.33 11.40 -13.04
C PRO A 92 -10.51 10.64 -12.42
N GLY A 93 -10.93 11.06 -11.23
CA GLY A 93 -11.99 10.39 -10.44
C GLY A 93 -11.51 9.29 -9.47
N ARG A 94 -10.29 8.75 -9.60
CA ARG A 94 -9.83 7.61 -8.77
C ARG A 94 -8.30 7.55 -8.63
N SER A 95 -7.79 7.48 -7.40
CA SER A 95 -6.39 7.09 -7.15
C SER A 95 -6.30 5.91 -6.19
N GLU A 96 -5.32 5.04 -6.44
CA GLU A 96 -4.97 3.90 -5.59
C GLU A 96 -3.46 3.96 -5.33
N ARG A 97 -3.11 4.23 -4.07
CA ARG A 97 -1.76 4.46 -3.58
C ARG A 97 -1.27 3.23 -2.85
N LEU A 98 -0.32 2.51 -3.43
CA LEU A 98 0.49 1.53 -2.71
C LEU A 98 1.83 2.18 -2.37
N TYR A 99 2.25 2.08 -1.11
CA TYR A 99 3.62 2.41 -0.74
C TYR A 99 4.52 1.21 -1.07
N GLY A 100 5.84 1.44 -1.16
CA GLY A 100 6.79 0.39 -1.56
C GLY A 100 6.89 0.11 -3.05
N SER A 101 5.89 0.49 -3.85
CA SER A 101 5.86 0.23 -5.29
C SER A 101 7.07 0.81 -6.03
N PRO A 102 7.56 0.11 -7.08
CA PRO A 102 8.67 0.59 -7.89
C PRO A 102 8.32 1.90 -8.60
N GLN A 103 9.34 2.70 -8.92
CA GLN A 103 9.16 3.99 -9.58
C GLN A 103 9.77 3.94 -10.98
N TYR A 104 8.98 4.28 -11.99
CA TYR A 104 9.38 4.28 -13.38
C TYR A 104 9.15 5.65 -14.06
N HIS A 105 10.02 6.03 -14.97
CA HIS A 105 9.91 7.24 -15.80
C HIS A 105 10.11 6.89 -17.27
N VAL A 106 9.30 7.46 -18.16
CA VAL A 106 9.47 7.24 -19.62
C VAL A 106 10.85 7.72 -20.08
N GLY A 107 11.53 6.90 -20.86
CA GLY A 107 12.89 7.14 -21.35
C GLY A 107 14.01 6.78 -20.37
N GLU A 108 13.73 6.37 -19.13
CA GLU A 108 14.78 5.89 -18.24
C GLU A 108 15.26 4.48 -18.64
N ARG A 109 16.54 4.20 -18.39
CA ARG A 109 17.12 2.85 -18.54
C ARG A 109 17.09 2.14 -17.21
N VAL A 110 16.62 0.90 -17.18
CA VAL A 110 16.45 0.11 -15.95
C VAL A 110 17.15 -1.25 -16.03
N LEU A 111 17.51 -1.79 -14.86
CA LEU A 111 17.68 -3.22 -14.63
C LEU A 111 16.54 -3.60 -13.69
N VAL A 112 15.74 -4.57 -14.12
CA VAL A 112 14.54 -4.99 -13.42
C VAL A 112 14.55 -6.50 -13.21
N PHE A 113 14.25 -6.89 -11.98
CA PHE A 113 13.96 -8.25 -11.55
C PHE A 113 12.46 -8.48 -11.78
N VAL A 114 12.10 -9.53 -12.52
CA VAL A 114 10.74 -9.75 -13.02
C VAL A 114 10.19 -11.05 -12.48
N SER A 115 9.03 -10.98 -11.82
CA SER A 115 8.25 -12.13 -11.34
C SER A 115 6.88 -12.19 -12.04
N GLN A 116 6.20 -13.34 -11.95
CA GLN A 116 4.86 -13.52 -12.50
C GLN A 116 3.78 -13.29 -11.42
N ASN A 117 2.68 -12.67 -11.82
CA ASN A 117 1.39 -12.73 -11.14
C ASN A 117 0.73 -14.11 -11.38
N VAL A 118 -0.30 -14.44 -10.60
CA VAL A 118 -1.06 -15.71 -10.71
C VAL A 118 -1.67 -15.94 -12.11
N ASP A 119 -1.97 -14.87 -12.87
CA ASP A 119 -2.48 -14.95 -14.25
C ASP A 119 -1.39 -14.98 -15.33
N GLY A 120 -0.11 -15.11 -14.95
CA GLY A 120 1.05 -15.16 -15.84
C GLY A 120 1.54 -13.78 -16.32
N THR A 121 0.82 -12.69 -16.04
CA THR A 121 1.32 -11.32 -16.32
C THR A 121 2.52 -11.00 -15.44
N LEU A 122 3.39 -10.10 -15.91
CA LEU A 122 4.67 -9.82 -15.25
C LEU A 122 4.56 -8.61 -14.31
N ARG A 123 5.32 -8.62 -13.21
CA ARG A 123 5.46 -7.52 -12.23
C ARG A 123 6.92 -7.39 -11.77
N THR A 124 7.29 -6.25 -11.21
CA THR A 124 8.59 -6.08 -10.55
C THR A 124 8.68 -6.99 -9.31
N THR A 125 9.73 -7.81 -9.22
CA THR A 125 9.99 -8.67 -8.07
C THR A 125 10.26 -7.86 -6.81
N SER A 126 9.59 -8.18 -5.71
CA SER A 126 9.78 -7.50 -4.41
C SER A 126 9.67 -5.97 -4.49
N MET A 127 8.72 -5.48 -5.31
CA MET A 127 8.37 -4.07 -5.43
C MET A 127 9.59 -3.17 -5.78
N ALA A 128 9.82 -2.05 -5.07
CA ALA A 128 10.96 -1.18 -5.35
C ALA A 128 12.34 -1.84 -5.17
N MET A 129 12.47 -2.97 -4.47
CA MET A 129 13.76 -3.65 -4.30
C MET A 129 14.29 -4.25 -5.61
N GLY A 130 13.39 -4.75 -6.46
CA GLY A 130 13.71 -5.35 -7.76
C GLY A 130 13.98 -4.36 -8.89
N LYS A 131 14.12 -3.05 -8.62
CA LYS A 131 14.31 -2.03 -9.66
C LYS A 131 15.54 -1.16 -9.42
N TYR A 132 16.40 -1.13 -10.43
CA TYR A 132 17.54 -0.22 -10.52
C TYR A 132 17.38 0.76 -11.69
N THR A 133 17.90 1.96 -11.53
CA THR A 133 18.08 2.95 -12.61
C THR A 133 19.51 2.89 -13.12
N LEU A 134 19.72 2.80 -14.43
CA LEU A 134 21.06 2.74 -15.05
C LEU A 134 21.57 4.14 -15.37
N HIS A 135 22.72 4.47 -14.82
CA HIS A 135 23.47 5.68 -15.13
C HIS A 135 24.71 5.34 -15.96
N ALA A 136 24.93 6.09 -17.04
CA ALA A 136 26.19 6.02 -17.76
C ALA A 136 27.21 6.87 -16.97
N GLY A 137 28.08 6.23 -16.21
CA GLY A 137 29.22 6.89 -15.60
C GLY A 137 30.26 7.27 -16.66
N ARG A 138 31.14 8.22 -16.35
CA ARG A 138 32.20 8.68 -17.29
C ARG A 138 33.24 7.61 -17.64
N ARG A 139 33.29 6.50 -16.89
CA ARG A 139 34.21 5.37 -17.10
C ARG A 139 33.60 3.98 -16.83
N GLN A 140 32.49 3.89 -16.10
CA GLN A 140 31.89 2.62 -15.68
C GLN A 140 30.35 2.70 -15.79
N ARG A 141 29.68 1.55 -15.85
CA ARG A 141 28.21 1.47 -15.95
C ARG A 141 27.65 1.34 -14.55
N LEU A 142 27.03 2.40 -14.04
CA LEU A 142 26.49 2.43 -12.68
C LEU A 142 25.02 2.03 -12.68
N VAL A 143 24.61 1.33 -11.62
CA VAL A 143 23.20 1.13 -11.27
C VAL A 143 22.92 1.77 -9.93
N ARG A 144 21.77 2.43 -9.82
CA ARG A 144 21.29 3.03 -8.58
C ARG A 144 19.98 2.39 -8.17
N ARG A 145 19.96 1.74 -7.00
CA ARG A 145 18.71 1.38 -6.32
C ARG A 145 18.24 2.58 -5.52
N SER A 146 16.94 2.82 -5.49
CA SER A 146 16.36 3.95 -4.78
C SER A 146 14.99 3.58 -4.24
N TYR A 147 14.99 3.06 -3.02
CA TYR A 147 13.78 2.86 -2.23
C TYR A 147 13.12 4.24 -1.98
N GLY A 148 13.89 5.17 -1.43
CA GLY A 148 13.57 6.57 -1.19
C GLY A 148 14.69 7.24 -0.40
N SER A 149 14.47 8.45 0.11
CA SER A 149 15.36 9.06 1.11
C SER A 149 15.02 8.54 2.52
N GLY A 150 16.03 8.27 3.37
CA GLY A 150 15.79 7.89 4.78
C GLY A 150 15.54 6.40 5.01
N VAL A 151 16.22 5.52 4.26
CA VAL A 151 16.22 4.06 4.50
C VAL A 151 17.03 3.76 5.77
N THR A 152 16.87 2.58 6.39
CA THR A 152 17.80 2.07 7.40
C THR A 152 18.02 0.57 7.19
N VAL A 153 19.19 0.13 6.72
CA VAL A 153 19.41 -1.30 6.44
C VAL A 153 19.64 -2.08 7.73
N LEU A 154 18.78 -3.05 8.04
CA LEU A 154 19.17 -4.16 8.91
C LEU A 154 19.94 -5.19 8.08
N ASP A 155 21.26 -5.26 8.23
CA ASP A 155 22.04 -6.38 7.68
C ASP A 155 21.88 -7.60 8.59
N ARG A 156 21.06 -8.55 8.13
CA ARG A 156 20.78 -9.82 8.80
C ARG A 156 22.01 -10.67 9.15
N HIS A 157 23.15 -10.47 8.48
CA HIS A 157 24.35 -11.29 8.71
C HIS A 157 25.21 -10.73 9.86
N THR A 158 25.18 -9.41 10.06
CA THR A 158 25.95 -8.72 11.11
C THR A 158 25.08 -8.27 12.28
N GLY A 159 23.75 -8.24 12.11
CA GLY A 159 22.83 -7.58 13.04
C GLY A 159 22.97 -6.06 13.06
N HIS A 160 23.71 -5.48 12.12
CA HIS A 160 24.01 -4.06 12.08
C HIS A 160 22.89 -3.27 11.42
N VAL A 161 22.57 -2.12 12.00
CA VAL A 161 21.54 -1.17 11.54
C VAL A 161 22.25 0.02 10.89
N GLU A 162 22.38 0.01 9.55
CA GLU A 162 22.92 1.14 8.79
C GLU A 162 21.85 2.21 8.58
N THR A 163 21.89 3.27 9.37
CA THR A 163 20.95 4.39 9.28
C THR A 163 21.26 5.29 8.08
N ASN A 164 20.24 5.59 7.28
CA ASN A 164 20.32 6.46 6.09
C ASN A 164 21.39 6.05 5.05
N PRO A 165 21.34 4.82 4.49
CA PRO A 165 22.19 4.45 3.38
C PRO A 165 21.86 5.39 2.23
N GLN A 166 22.90 5.98 1.64
CA GLN A 166 22.73 6.72 0.40
C GLN A 166 22.16 5.78 -0.67
N PRO A 167 21.43 6.30 -1.68
CA PRO A 167 20.86 5.47 -2.74
C PRO A 167 21.90 4.54 -3.33
N GLU A 168 21.72 3.23 -3.11
CA GLU A 168 22.74 2.21 -3.31
C GLU A 168 23.24 2.28 -4.75
N THR A 169 24.48 2.76 -4.92
CA THR A 169 25.09 3.02 -6.22
C THR A 169 26.20 2.01 -6.41
N LEU A 170 25.92 0.99 -7.23
CA LEU A 170 26.81 -0.13 -7.50
C LEU A 170 27.31 -0.09 -8.94
N GLU A 171 28.40 -0.80 -9.20
CA GLU A 171 28.81 -1.12 -10.57
C GLU A 171 27.90 -2.21 -11.14
N LEU A 172 27.38 -1.99 -12.35
CA LEU A 172 26.47 -2.90 -13.04
C LEU A 172 27.09 -4.29 -13.22
N ASP A 173 28.39 -4.34 -13.50
CA ASP A 173 29.11 -5.61 -13.71
C ASP A 173 29.23 -6.41 -12.41
N GLU A 174 29.32 -5.74 -11.25
CA GLU A 174 29.24 -6.40 -9.95
C GLU A 174 27.83 -6.94 -9.71
N VAL A 175 26.79 -6.14 -9.94
CA VAL A 175 25.38 -6.59 -9.81
C VAL A 175 25.09 -7.79 -10.71
N ILE A 176 25.57 -7.80 -11.96
CA ILE A 176 25.47 -8.95 -12.87
C ILE A 176 26.21 -10.18 -12.30
N ALA A 177 27.41 -10.01 -11.75
CA ALA A 177 28.15 -11.10 -11.10
C ALA A 177 27.42 -11.64 -9.86
N ARG A 178 26.78 -10.77 -9.06
CA ARG A 178 25.97 -11.16 -7.90
C ARG A 178 24.72 -11.94 -8.31
N ILE A 179 24.01 -11.51 -9.36
CA ILE A 179 22.88 -12.24 -9.98
C ILE A 179 23.31 -13.64 -10.43
N ALA A 180 24.48 -13.77 -11.06
CA ALA A 180 24.99 -15.04 -11.56
C ALA A 180 25.27 -16.08 -10.46
N ARG A 181 25.42 -15.67 -9.19
CA ARG A 181 25.61 -16.60 -8.06
C ARG A 181 24.38 -17.46 -7.77
N ARG A 182 23.18 -16.93 -8.05
CA ARG A 182 21.90 -17.62 -7.84
C ARG A 182 20.91 -17.12 -8.88
N GLY A 183 20.99 -17.70 -10.08
CA GLY A 183 20.13 -17.30 -11.20
C GLY A 183 18.63 -17.56 -10.92
N PRO A 184 17.74 -16.99 -11.76
CA PRO A 184 16.30 -17.25 -11.75
C PRO A 184 15.92 -18.69 -11.49
N SER A 185 15.07 -18.92 -10.48
CA SER A 185 14.59 -20.25 -10.17
C SER A 185 13.84 -20.80 -11.36
N ALA A 186 14.22 -21.99 -11.82
CA ALA A 186 13.53 -22.70 -12.91
C ALA A 186 12.14 -23.26 -12.50
N SER A 187 11.51 -22.68 -11.49
CA SER A 187 10.19 -23.02 -10.93
C SER A 187 9.04 -22.54 -11.84
N SER A 188 9.14 -22.83 -13.14
CA SER A 188 8.09 -22.56 -14.13
C SER A 188 7.80 -23.76 -15.05
N ALA A 189 8.30 -24.97 -14.74
CA ALA A 189 7.85 -26.20 -15.39
C ALA A 189 6.36 -26.52 -15.14
N TYR A 190 5.76 -25.89 -14.13
CA TYR A 190 4.36 -26.07 -13.71
C TYR A 190 3.60 -24.75 -13.46
N GLY A 191 4.20 -23.60 -13.79
CA GLY A 191 3.55 -22.29 -13.67
C GLY A 191 2.60 -21.98 -14.84
N PRO A 192 1.78 -20.92 -14.75
CA PRO A 192 1.09 -20.37 -15.91
C PRO A 192 2.09 -19.93 -16.99
N ALA A 193 1.63 -19.82 -18.24
CA ALA A 193 2.47 -19.30 -19.32
C ALA A 193 2.74 -17.81 -19.12
N ILE A 194 3.99 -17.38 -19.38
CA ILE A 194 4.39 -15.96 -19.29
C ILE A 194 3.56 -15.12 -20.28
N VAL A 195 2.88 -14.10 -19.76
CA VAL A 195 2.11 -13.11 -20.52
C VAL A 195 2.92 -11.82 -20.61
N MET A 196 3.65 -11.64 -21.71
CA MET A 196 4.50 -10.47 -21.98
C MET A 196 3.72 -9.16 -22.12
N GLN A 197 2.50 -9.23 -22.65
CA GLN A 197 1.56 -8.12 -22.80
C GLN A 197 0.19 -8.54 -22.22
N PRO A 198 -0.26 -7.92 -21.12
CA PRO A 198 -1.58 -8.19 -20.55
C PRO A 198 -2.71 -8.00 -21.57
N ALA A 199 -3.59 -8.99 -21.72
CA ALA A 199 -4.63 -9.00 -22.76
C ALA A 199 -5.56 -7.79 -22.67
N GLU A 200 -5.80 -7.29 -21.46
CA GLU A 200 -6.66 -6.14 -21.20
C GLU A 200 -6.13 -4.82 -21.80
N LEU A 201 -4.82 -4.67 -22.05
CA LEU A 201 -4.27 -3.49 -22.75
C LEU A 201 -4.83 -3.32 -24.16
N THR A 202 -5.10 -4.44 -24.84
CA THR A 202 -5.70 -4.43 -26.19
C THR A 202 -7.21 -4.16 -26.17
N GLN A 203 -7.84 -4.10 -24.98
CA GLN A 203 -9.29 -4.08 -24.79
C GLN A 203 -9.82 -2.88 -23.99
N ARG A 204 -8.97 -2.15 -23.25
CA ARG A 204 -9.39 -1.03 -22.39
C ARG A 204 -9.53 0.27 -23.17
N VAL A 205 -10.66 0.96 -22.97
CA VAL A 205 -11.02 2.23 -23.66
C VAL A 205 -10.60 3.48 -22.87
N ARG A 206 -9.99 3.31 -21.68
CA ARG A 206 -9.56 4.38 -20.77
C ARG A 206 -8.17 4.11 -20.22
N GLN A 207 -7.16 4.25 -21.07
CA GLN A 207 -5.76 4.38 -20.70
C GLN A 207 -5.39 5.86 -20.60
N GLN A 208 -4.60 6.22 -19.59
CA GLN A 208 -3.94 7.53 -19.52
C GLN A 208 -2.43 7.32 -19.65
N GLN A 209 -1.82 7.94 -20.64
CA GLN A 209 -0.36 8.02 -20.77
C GLN A 209 0.22 8.88 -19.64
N LEU A 210 1.25 8.37 -18.97
CA LEU A 210 1.94 9.03 -17.87
C LEU A 210 3.42 9.21 -18.23
N SER A 211 4.01 10.36 -17.87
CA SER A 211 5.46 10.55 -17.98
C SER A 211 6.24 9.75 -16.93
N ALA A 212 5.58 9.37 -15.84
CA ALA A 212 6.17 8.60 -14.75
C ALA A 212 5.11 7.80 -13.96
N PHE A 213 5.40 6.55 -13.61
CA PHE A 213 4.78 5.87 -12.49
C PHE A 213 5.51 6.32 -11.23
N THR A 214 5.14 7.49 -10.74
CA THR A 214 5.64 8.01 -9.48
C THR A 214 4.51 8.45 -8.58
N PHE A 215 4.41 7.76 -7.45
CA PHE A 215 3.65 8.13 -6.27
C PHE A 215 4.14 9.42 -5.57
N LEU A 216 4.18 10.55 -6.28
CA LEU A 216 4.71 11.85 -5.83
C LEU A 216 3.64 12.94 -5.97
N GLY A 217 3.01 13.29 -4.85
CA GLY A 217 1.69 13.93 -4.83
C GLY A 217 0.56 12.89 -4.95
N THR A 218 -0.67 13.17 -4.52
CA THR A 218 -1.14 14.37 -3.77
C THR A 218 -1.46 13.96 -2.31
N PRO A 219 -1.24 14.81 -1.29
CA PRO A 219 -1.54 14.44 0.10
C PRO A 219 -2.98 13.98 0.26
N ALA A 220 -3.21 12.94 1.06
CA ALA A 220 -4.54 12.42 1.37
C ALA A 220 -4.69 12.13 2.87
N ARG A 221 -5.90 12.27 3.40
CA ARG A 221 -6.25 11.88 4.77
C ARG A 221 -7.71 11.45 4.88
N TRP A 222 -8.08 10.78 5.97
CA TRP A 222 -9.49 10.56 6.32
C TRP A 222 -10.15 11.85 6.77
N PHE A 223 -11.42 12.08 6.41
CA PHE A 223 -12.17 13.29 6.80
C PHE A 223 -13.10 13.01 7.99
N GLU A 224 -13.44 11.74 8.18
CA GLU A 224 -14.21 11.15 9.26
C GLU A 224 -13.75 11.64 10.66
N PRO A 225 -12.44 11.73 10.98
CA PRO A 225 -11.95 12.34 12.22
C PRO A 225 -12.43 13.78 12.46
N ASP A 226 -12.58 14.62 11.44
CA ASP A 226 -13.03 16.01 11.62
C ASP A 226 -14.50 16.10 12.08
N ALA A 227 -15.26 15.01 11.92
CA ALA A 227 -16.62 14.84 12.43
C ALA A 227 -16.69 13.96 13.70
N GLY A 228 -15.54 13.63 14.32
CA GLY A 228 -15.45 12.72 15.46
C GLY A 228 -15.80 11.27 15.14
N GLN A 229 -15.72 10.86 13.87
CA GLN A 229 -16.06 9.51 13.42
C GLN A 229 -14.82 8.60 13.42
N VAL A 230 -15.00 7.37 13.88
CA VAL A 230 -13.97 6.32 13.90
C VAL A 230 -13.74 5.79 12.48
N VAL A 231 -12.47 5.74 12.06
CA VAL A 231 -12.05 5.04 10.84
C VAL A 231 -11.89 3.56 11.17
N ALA A 232 -12.92 2.78 10.86
CA ALA A 232 -12.94 1.35 11.13
C ALA A 232 -12.28 0.53 10.00
N PHE A 233 -11.48 -0.48 10.36
CA PHE A 233 -10.86 -1.44 9.45
C PHE A 233 -11.36 -2.85 9.76
N GLN A 234 -11.86 -3.57 8.76
CA GLN A 234 -12.20 -4.97 8.90
C GLN A 234 -10.93 -5.83 8.97
N ILE A 235 -10.93 -6.87 9.80
CA ILE A 235 -9.76 -7.71 10.06
C ILE A 235 -9.99 -9.10 9.48
N ASP A 236 -9.07 -9.58 8.65
CA ASP A 236 -9.05 -10.96 8.20
C ASP A 236 -9.00 -11.92 9.39
N ARG A 237 -10.03 -12.76 9.47
CA ARG A 237 -10.27 -13.69 10.58
C ARG A 237 -9.23 -14.78 10.74
N THR A 238 -8.35 -14.98 9.76
CA THR A 238 -7.32 -16.02 9.79
C THR A 238 -6.14 -15.64 10.70
N GLY A 239 -5.77 -14.36 10.74
CA GLY A 239 -4.55 -13.88 11.38
C GLY A 239 -3.28 -14.32 10.66
N ASP A 240 -2.13 -13.84 11.13
CA ASP A 240 -0.83 -14.34 10.71
C ASP A 240 -0.69 -15.83 11.05
N MET A 241 -0.09 -16.61 10.16
CA MET A 241 -0.01 -18.08 10.28
C MET A 241 0.86 -18.56 11.46
N ALA A 242 1.87 -17.80 11.89
CA ALA A 242 2.73 -18.15 13.03
C ALA A 242 2.16 -17.66 14.36
N ILE A 243 1.63 -16.44 14.36
CA ILE A 243 1.14 -15.74 15.57
C ILE A 243 -0.30 -16.17 15.91
N GLY A 244 -1.09 -16.53 14.89
CA GLY A 244 -2.47 -16.98 15.04
C GLY A 244 -3.49 -15.83 15.19
N PRO A 245 -4.79 -16.11 15.01
CA PRO A 245 -5.83 -15.09 14.85
C PRO A 245 -6.06 -14.19 16.06
N ALA A 246 -5.97 -14.73 17.28
CA ALA A 246 -6.22 -13.96 18.50
C ALA A 246 -5.12 -12.92 18.74
N ASP A 247 -3.86 -13.35 18.71
CA ASP A 247 -2.71 -12.50 18.99
C ASP A 247 -2.41 -11.54 17.83
N SER A 248 -2.67 -11.96 16.58
CA SER A 248 -2.64 -11.05 15.42
C SER A 248 -3.63 -9.91 15.58
N ARG A 249 -4.89 -10.22 15.96
CA ARG A 249 -5.91 -9.20 16.19
C ARG A 249 -5.58 -8.30 17.40
N MET A 250 -4.94 -8.85 18.44
CA MET A 250 -4.43 -8.06 19.56
C MET A 250 -3.34 -7.06 19.10
N ALA A 251 -2.38 -7.49 18.28
CA ALA A 251 -1.33 -6.64 17.72
C ALA A 251 -1.93 -5.49 16.86
N LEU A 252 -2.93 -5.78 16.03
CA LEU A 252 -3.65 -4.75 15.25
C LEU A 252 -4.39 -3.75 16.16
N ASN A 253 -5.02 -4.23 17.23
CA ASN A 253 -5.71 -3.36 18.19
C ASN A 253 -4.74 -2.47 18.99
N GLN A 254 -3.53 -2.94 19.27
CA GLN A 254 -2.45 -2.11 19.82
C GLN A 254 -2.02 -1.02 18.81
N ALA A 255 -1.86 -1.38 17.54
CA ALA A 255 -1.52 -0.44 16.48
C ALA A 255 -2.61 0.63 16.23
N PHE A 256 -3.89 0.27 16.30
CA PHE A 256 -4.98 1.27 16.31
C PHE A 256 -4.90 2.21 17.51
N ALA A 257 -4.67 1.66 18.72
CA ALA A 257 -4.56 2.46 19.93
C ALA A 257 -3.38 3.42 19.90
N ALA A 258 -2.24 3.02 19.32
CA ALA A 258 -1.06 3.87 19.16
C ALA A 258 -1.38 5.17 18.42
N TRP A 259 -2.00 5.09 17.25
CA TRP A 259 -2.42 6.27 16.47
C TRP A 259 -3.59 7.04 17.12
N SER A 260 -4.48 6.36 17.86
CA SER A 260 -5.71 6.95 18.40
C SER A 260 -5.56 7.59 19.79
N THR A 261 -4.43 7.40 20.46
CA THR A 261 -4.15 7.96 21.79
C THR A 261 -3.21 9.16 21.77
N VAL A 262 -2.81 9.62 20.58
CA VAL A 262 -1.98 10.83 20.42
C VAL A 262 -2.79 12.07 20.80
N ALA A 263 -2.37 12.72 21.89
CA ALA A 263 -3.02 13.92 22.41
C ALA A 263 -3.03 15.07 21.38
N GLY A 264 -4.14 15.81 21.31
CA GLY A 264 -4.33 16.87 20.33
C GLY A 264 -4.64 16.38 18.91
N THR A 265 -5.05 15.11 18.75
CA THR A 265 -5.62 14.58 17.50
C THR A 265 -7.08 14.19 17.66
N ASN A 266 -7.84 14.30 16.57
CA ASN A 266 -9.19 13.72 16.45
C ASN A 266 -9.19 12.33 15.78
N LEU A 267 -8.02 11.79 15.43
CA LEU A 267 -7.92 10.49 14.77
C LEU A 267 -8.34 9.39 15.74
N GLN A 268 -9.33 8.59 15.34
CA GLN A 268 -9.72 7.37 16.04
C GLN A 268 -9.79 6.24 15.02
N LEU A 269 -8.95 5.22 15.21
CA LEU A 269 -8.93 3.98 14.43
C LEU A 269 -9.62 2.87 15.22
N GLY A 270 -10.27 1.93 14.53
CA GLY A 270 -11.03 0.89 15.22
C GLY A 270 -11.15 -0.43 14.47
N ASP A 271 -11.35 -1.48 15.26
CA ASP A 271 -11.70 -2.83 14.82
C ASP A 271 -13.12 -2.83 14.21
N GLY A 272 -13.20 -2.92 12.88
CA GLY A 272 -14.45 -2.99 12.12
C GLY A 272 -15.11 -4.38 12.13
N GLY A 273 -14.63 -5.30 12.95
CA GLY A 273 -15.06 -6.69 12.98
C GLY A 273 -14.29 -7.58 12.02
N LEU A 274 -14.58 -8.88 12.10
CA LEU A 274 -13.91 -9.91 11.30
C LEU A 274 -14.50 -10.05 9.89
N MET A 275 -13.65 -10.34 8.92
CA MET A 275 -13.99 -10.65 7.52
C MET A 275 -13.30 -11.94 7.06
N ASP A 276 -13.81 -12.53 5.98
CA ASP A 276 -13.08 -13.55 5.21
C ASP A 276 -12.02 -12.86 4.33
N PRO A 277 -10.89 -13.52 4.00
CA PRO A 277 -9.82 -12.89 3.22
C PRO A 277 -10.28 -12.37 1.85
N MET A 278 -9.76 -11.21 1.44
CA MET A 278 -9.99 -10.63 0.11
C MET A 278 -8.72 -9.94 -0.43
N PRO A 279 -8.62 -9.64 -1.73
CA PRO A 279 -7.41 -9.05 -2.31
C PRO A 279 -7.03 -7.68 -1.72
N LEU A 280 -5.74 -7.38 -1.66
CA LEU A 280 -5.22 -6.05 -1.40
C LEU A 280 -5.64 -5.10 -2.52
N ALA A 281 -5.48 -5.46 -3.79
CA ALA A 281 -5.78 -4.61 -4.94
C ALA A 281 -7.26 -4.20 -5.03
N GLY A 282 -7.51 -2.96 -5.46
CA GLY A 282 -8.84 -2.41 -5.65
C GLY A 282 -9.36 -1.54 -4.51
N CYS A 283 -10.42 -0.81 -4.80
CA CYS A 283 -11.05 0.16 -3.88
C CYS A 283 -12.48 -0.25 -3.47
N GLY A 284 -13.03 -1.33 -4.02
CA GLY A 284 -14.22 -1.98 -3.47
C GLY A 284 -13.89 -2.77 -2.18
N GLY A 285 -14.90 -3.16 -1.42
CA GLY A 285 -14.76 -4.06 -0.26
C GLY A 285 -14.48 -3.41 1.09
N GLY A 286 -14.28 -2.08 1.14
CA GLY A 286 -14.06 -1.34 2.39
C GLY A 286 -12.63 -1.45 2.94
N SER A 287 -12.37 -0.70 4.02
CA SER A 287 -11.05 -0.67 4.67
C SER A 287 -10.76 -1.98 5.38
N ARG A 288 -9.55 -2.52 5.19
CA ARG A 288 -9.24 -3.92 5.51
C ARG A 288 -7.79 -4.18 5.89
N LEU A 289 -7.58 -5.19 6.74
CA LEU A 289 -6.29 -5.73 7.15
C LEU A 289 -6.27 -7.23 6.82
N ILE A 290 -5.40 -7.64 5.90
CA ILE A 290 -5.35 -8.99 5.30
C ILE A 290 -4.07 -9.70 5.76
N PHE A 291 -4.11 -11.02 5.99
CA PHE A 291 -2.94 -11.80 6.40
C PHE A 291 -2.56 -12.89 5.40
N ASN A 292 -1.26 -13.20 5.33
CA ASN A 292 -0.68 -14.32 4.57
C ASN A 292 -0.85 -14.24 3.04
N ASP A 293 -0.90 -13.05 2.45
CA ASP A 293 -1.12 -12.77 1.01
C ASP A 293 -1.87 -13.88 0.22
N PRO A 294 -3.16 -14.12 0.52
CA PRO A 294 -3.88 -15.29 0.01
C PRO A 294 -4.17 -15.25 -1.50
N TYR A 295 -3.74 -14.18 -2.19
CA TYR A 295 -3.88 -13.97 -3.62
C TYR A 295 -2.52 -13.82 -4.34
N ASN A 296 -1.40 -13.91 -3.64
CA ASN A 296 -0.03 -13.78 -4.17
C ASN A 296 0.14 -12.48 -4.98
N GLU A 297 -0.23 -11.37 -4.36
CA GLU A 297 -0.12 -10.00 -4.90
C GLU A 297 1.28 -9.39 -4.68
N VAL A 298 2.05 -9.93 -3.73
CA VAL A 298 3.43 -9.56 -3.38
C VAL A 298 4.33 -10.80 -3.52
N THR A 299 5.64 -10.61 -3.64
CA THR A 299 6.59 -11.73 -3.74
C THR A 299 6.84 -12.36 -2.37
N ASP A 300 6.60 -13.68 -2.25
CA ASP A 300 6.98 -14.49 -1.08
C ASP A 300 8.45 -14.24 -0.67
N PRO A 301 8.77 -14.06 0.63
CA PRO A 301 10.15 -13.86 1.09
C PRO A 301 11.02 -15.10 0.89
N VAL A 302 12.34 -14.90 0.78
CA VAL A 302 13.34 -15.98 0.77
C VAL A 302 14.43 -15.70 1.79
N ASN A 303 14.86 -16.73 2.53
CA ASN A 303 15.86 -16.62 3.61
C ASN A 303 15.56 -15.48 4.61
N CYS A 304 14.27 -15.26 4.92
CA CYS A 304 13.79 -14.16 5.75
C CYS A 304 14.19 -12.76 5.24
N GLY A 305 14.31 -12.59 3.92
CA GLY A 305 14.40 -11.31 3.21
C GLY A 305 13.23 -11.16 2.24
N GLY A 306 12.64 -9.96 2.13
CA GLY A 306 11.44 -9.72 1.34
C GLY A 306 10.56 -8.60 1.88
N VAL A 307 9.32 -8.53 1.39
CA VAL A 307 8.30 -7.56 1.81
C VAL A 307 7.54 -8.12 3.01
N LEU A 308 7.56 -7.42 4.15
CA LEU A 308 6.87 -7.86 5.37
C LEU A 308 5.36 -7.62 5.25
N ALA A 309 5.00 -6.41 4.82
CA ALA A 309 3.63 -5.99 4.60
C ALA A 309 3.56 -4.84 3.57
N VAL A 310 2.35 -4.48 3.15
CA VAL A 310 2.08 -3.35 2.26
C VAL A 310 0.86 -2.56 2.73
N GLY A 311 1.11 -1.33 3.18
CA GLY A 311 0.12 -0.31 3.47
C GLY A 311 -0.24 0.50 2.21
N SER A 312 -1.53 0.77 2.07
CA SER A 312 -2.09 1.42 0.89
C SER A 312 -3.42 2.10 1.19
N TYR A 313 -3.85 2.97 0.27
CA TYR A 313 -5.18 3.57 0.33
C TYR A 313 -5.73 3.86 -1.07
N CYS A 314 -7.05 4.02 -1.15
CA CYS A 314 -7.70 4.68 -2.27
C CYS A 314 -8.24 6.04 -1.83
N SER A 315 -8.15 7.03 -2.71
CA SER A 315 -8.67 8.38 -2.46
C SER A 315 -9.57 8.90 -3.58
N SER A 316 -10.48 9.79 -3.21
CA SER A 316 -11.35 10.53 -4.13
C SER A 316 -10.75 11.90 -4.46
N TRP A 317 -11.47 12.69 -5.27
CA TRP A 317 -11.10 14.07 -5.61
C TRP A 317 -11.80 15.11 -4.73
N GLU A 318 -12.50 14.66 -3.69
CA GLU A 318 -12.97 15.53 -2.60
C GLU A 318 -11.75 16.02 -1.79
N THR A 319 -11.70 17.32 -1.49
CA THR A 319 -10.54 17.95 -0.83
C THR A 319 -10.94 18.77 0.38
N THR A 320 -10.09 18.80 1.39
CA THR A 320 -10.18 19.69 2.57
C THR A 320 -8.85 20.39 2.81
N GLU A 321 -8.84 21.50 3.54
CA GLU A 321 -7.61 22.20 3.94
C GLU A 321 -7.36 22.08 5.44
N VAL A 322 -6.24 21.46 5.79
CA VAL A 322 -5.82 21.21 7.17
C VAL A 322 -4.39 21.66 7.35
N SER A 323 -4.16 22.48 8.38
CA SER A 323 -2.84 23.01 8.73
C SER A 323 -2.10 23.72 7.58
N GLY A 324 -2.85 24.34 6.65
CA GLY A 324 -2.31 25.02 5.45
C GLY A 324 -2.04 24.11 4.25
N THR A 325 -2.38 22.81 4.35
CA THR A 325 -2.20 21.82 3.28
C THR A 325 -3.55 21.34 2.77
N THR A 326 -3.73 21.33 1.45
CA THR A 326 -4.86 20.66 0.81
C THR A 326 -4.64 19.15 0.78
N PHE A 327 -5.61 18.40 1.30
CA PHE A 327 -5.62 16.94 1.29
C PHE A 327 -6.83 16.39 0.52
N HIS A 328 -6.62 15.31 -0.21
CA HIS A 328 -7.69 14.47 -0.76
C HIS A 328 -8.31 13.57 0.29
N LYS A 329 -9.59 13.24 0.12
CA LYS A 329 -10.28 12.28 0.98
C LYS A 329 -9.83 10.84 0.69
N ILE A 330 -9.26 10.17 1.69
CA ILE A 330 -9.15 8.71 1.69
C ILE A 330 -10.56 8.10 1.83
N VAL A 331 -10.87 7.13 0.98
CA VAL A 331 -12.16 6.42 0.97
C VAL A 331 -12.02 4.93 1.33
N THR A 332 -10.80 4.40 1.33
CA THR A 332 -10.50 2.99 1.68
C THR A 332 -9.04 2.90 2.08
N GLY A 333 -8.75 2.40 3.28
CA GLY A 333 -7.39 2.14 3.77
C GLY A 333 -7.15 0.64 3.85
N LYS A 334 -5.98 0.16 3.45
CA LYS A 334 -5.72 -1.28 3.32
C LYS A 334 -4.31 -1.63 3.74
N VAL A 335 -4.16 -2.69 4.51
CA VAL A 335 -2.88 -3.33 4.80
C VAL A 335 -2.97 -4.81 4.42
N MET A 336 -1.92 -5.36 3.86
CA MET A 336 -1.73 -6.80 3.76
C MET A 336 -0.38 -7.19 4.36
N PHE A 337 -0.37 -8.18 5.24
CA PHE A 337 0.83 -8.85 5.75
C PHE A 337 1.13 -10.05 4.85
N ASN A 338 2.38 -10.18 4.42
CA ASN A 338 2.82 -11.20 3.48
C ASN A 338 2.95 -12.57 4.18
N ASN A 339 2.89 -13.68 3.43
CA ASN A 339 3.17 -15.03 3.92
C ASN A 339 4.69 -15.32 3.96
N GLY A 340 5.07 -16.50 4.47
CA GLY A 340 6.45 -17.03 4.39
C GLY A 340 7.39 -16.58 5.52
N TRP A 341 6.89 -15.82 6.50
CA TRP A 341 7.66 -15.35 7.66
C TRP A 341 7.62 -16.30 8.86
N GLU A 342 6.82 -17.37 8.81
CA GLU A 342 6.52 -18.21 9.99
C GLU A 342 7.72 -18.97 10.57
N ASN A 343 8.79 -19.12 9.78
CA ASN A 343 10.03 -19.78 10.20
C ASN A 343 11.15 -18.77 10.54
N CYS A 344 10.86 -17.47 10.54
CA CYS A 344 11.83 -16.41 10.78
C CYS A 344 11.87 -16.05 12.27
N PRO A 345 13.01 -16.23 13.00
CA PRO A 345 13.04 -16.09 14.46
C PRO A 345 12.68 -14.70 15.01
N PHE A 346 12.78 -13.65 14.18
CA PHE A 346 12.36 -12.29 14.55
C PHE A 346 10.86 -12.04 14.34
N TRP A 347 10.11 -12.93 13.68
CA TRP A 347 8.69 -12.73 13.43
C TRP A 347 7.88 -13.08 14.69
N THR A 348 7.51 -12.04 15.43
CA THR A 348 6.87 -12.13 16.74
C THR A 348 5.65 -11.22 16.80
N THR A 349 4.74 -11.44 17.75
CA THR A 349 3.56 -10.57 17.97
C THR A 349 3.94 -9.10 18.17
N CYS A 350 5.08 -8.81 18.79
CA CYS A 350 5.60 -7.45 18.94
C CYS A 350 6.01 -6.85 17.59
N ASN A 351 6.79 -7.58 16.79
CA ASN A 351 7.26 -7.09 15.49
C ASN A 351 6.11 -7.02 14.47
N LEU A 352 5.09 -7.88 14.58
CA LEU A 352 3.82 -7.72 13.86
C LEU A 352 3.11 -6.41 14.26
N ALA A 353 3.07 -6.07 15.55
CA ALA A 353 2.46 -4.82 16.02
C ALA A 353 3.23 -3.57 15.53
N GLU A 354 4.56 -3.65 15.43
CA GLU A 354 5.41 -2.63 14.82
C GLU A 354 5.07 -2.42 13.34
N VAL A 355 5.13 -3.49 12.54
CA VAL A 355 4.79 -3.45 11.11
C VAL A 355 3.35 -2.98 10.91
N ALA A 356 2.41 -3.46 11.71
CA ALA A 356 1.01 -3.01 11.67
C ALA A 356 0.87 -1.51 11.92
N THR A 357 1.65 -0.96 12.84
CA THR A 357 1.62 0.48 13.17
C THR A 357 2.15 1.31 12.01
N HIS A 358 3.26 0.89 11.39
CA HIS A 358 3.80 1.51 10.17
C HIS A 358 2.78 1.48 9.01
N GLU A 359 2.26 0.30 8.66
CA GLU A 359 1.37 0.17 7.50
C GLU A 359 0.00 0.83 7.72
N LEU A 360 -0.46 0.94 8.97
CA LEU A 360 -1.62 1.77 9.31
C LEU A 360 -1.32 3.26 9.11
N GLY A 361 -0.11 3.72 9.44
CA GLY A 361 0.36 5.07 9.11
C GLY A 361 0.20 5.40 7.62
N HIS A 362 0.57 4.45 6.75
CA HIS A 362 0.27 4.54 5.32
C HIS A 362 -1.21 4.56 5.00
N ALA A 363 -2.01 3.69 5.62
CA ALA A 363 -3.46 3.62 5.40
C ALA A 363 -4.23 4.86 5.90
N ILE A 364 -3.62 5.69 6.75
CA ILE A 364 -4.10 7.03 7.15
C ILE A 364 -3.40 8.18 6.41
N GLY A 365 -2.55 7.89 5.42
CA GLY A 365 -1.99 8.87 4.48
C GLY A 365 -0.58 9.37 4.77
N LEU A 366 0.08 8.92 5.85
CA LEU A 366 1.50 9.27 6.09
C LEU A 366 2.38 8.59 5.03
N GLY A 367 3.35 9.33 4.50
CA GLY A 367 4.50 8.76 3.81
C GLY A 367 5.55 8.31 4.82
N HIS A 368 6.72 7.88 4.31
CA HIS A 368 7.85 7.60 5.18
C HIS A 368 8.44 8.85 5.81
N ALA A 369 8.87 8.71 7.04
CA ALA A 369 9.72 9.66 7.74
C ALA A 369 11.12 9.69 7.11
N THR A 370 11.78 10.85 7.17
CA THR A 370 13.24 10.92 6.97
C THR A 370 14.03 10.65 8.25
N ASP A 371 13.36 10.74 9.41
CA ASP A 371 13.91 10.31 10.68
C ASP A 371 14.02 8.78 10.69
N SER A 372 15.25 8.28 10.65
CA SER A 372 15.58 6.85 10.67
C SER A 372 15.20 6.13 11.97
N SER A 373 14.74 6.84 13.01
CA SER A 373 14.25 6.27 14.28
C SER A 373 12.73 6.17 14.36
N ALA A 374 11.99 6.91 13.53
CA ALA A 374 10.53 6.92 13.52
C ALA A 374 9.93 5.56 13.14
N THR A 375 8.70 5.28 13.57
CA THR A 375 7.97 4.07 13.17
C THR A 375 7.60 4.11 11.69
N MET A 376 7.36 5.31 11.14
CA MET A 376 7.26 5.55 9.69
C MET A 376 8.62 5.62 8.97
N ALA A 377 9.75 5.26 9.59
CA ALA A 377 10.99 5.04 8.83
C ALA A 377 10.82 3.90 7.82
N ALA A 378 11.51 3.94 6.69
CA ALA A 378 11.31 3.05 5.53
C ALA A 378 11.60 1.55 5.74
N THR A 379 11.89 1.12 6.97
CA THR A 379 12.40 -0.21 7.31
C THR A 379 12.00 -0.57 8.74
N ALA A 380 11.66 -1.84 8.99
CA ALA A 380 11.42 -2.32 10.34
C ALA A 380 12.69 -2.27 11.19
N HIS A 381 12.52 -1.92 12.47
CA HIS A 381 13.59 -1.79 13.46
C HIS A 381 13.77 -3.09 14.24
N PHE A 382 12.67 -3.78 14.57
CA PHE A 382 12.65 -5.01 15.37
C PHE A 382 13.36 -4.87 16.74
N ASP A 383 13.35 -3.65 17.30
CA ASP A 383 14.03 -3.27 18.55
C ASP A 383 13.18 -3.49 19.82
N GLY A 384 11.99 -4.08 19.66
CA GLY A 384 11.05 -4.32 20.75
C GLY A 384 10.09 -3.16 21.03
N ARG A 385 10.02 -2.12 20.19
CA ARG A 385 9.05 -1.02 20.31
C ARG A 385 7.58 -1.46 20.21
N CYS A 386 7.32 -2.59 19.56
CA CYS A 386 5.98 -3.06 19.19
C CYS A 386 5.16 -1.94 18.52
N ALA A 387 3.90 -1.69 18.94
CA ALA A 387 3.08 -0.59 18.43
C ALA A 387 3.50 0.82 18.92
N GLY A 388 4.80 1.09 19.06
CA GLY A 388 5.31 2.40 19.47
C GLY A 388 5.27 3.44 18.35
N LEU A 389 5.18 4.73 18.72
CA LEU A 389 5.35 5.87 17.82
C LEU A 389 6.51 6.73 18.30
N GLY A 390 7.33 7.22 17.36
CA GLY A 390 8.35 8.22 17.58
C GLY A 390 7.80 9.65 17.52
N SER A 391 8.67 10.63 17.79
CA SER A 391 8.30 12.05 17.79
C SER A 391 7.90 12.59 16.41
N ASP A 392 8.52 12.10 15.33
CA ASP A 392 8.16 12.50 13.96
C ASP A 392 6.77 11.97 13.59
N ASP A 393 6.47 10.72 13.94
CA ASP A 393 5.17 10.10 13.74
C ASP A 393 4.04 10.87 14.45
N ILE A 394 4.29 11.24 15.72
CA ILE A 394 3.40 12.06 16.55
C ILE A 394 3.20 13.44 15.92
N ALA A 395 4.28 14.12 15.50
CA ALA A 395 4.18 15.43 14.86
C ALA A 395 3.39 15.37 13.54
N ALA A 396 3.62 14.33 12.73
CA ALA A 396 2.92 14.12 11.46
C ALA A 396 1.43 13.87 11.65
N VAL A 397 1.03 12.98 12.58
CA VAL A 397 -0.40 12.72 12.84
C VAL A 397 -1.10 13.93 13.48
N THR A 398 -0.43 14.69 14.38
CA THR A 398 -0.95 15.95 14.91
C THR A 398 -1.12 17.01 13.83
N PHE A 399 -0.21 17.10 12.86
CA PHE A 399 -0.35 18.02 11.72
C PHE A 399 -1.52 17.65 10.81
N MET A 400 -1.69 16.36 10.51
CA MET A 400 -2.71 15.86 9.58
C MET A 400 -4.11 15.78 10.20
N TYR A 401 -4.24 15.41 11.47
CA TYR A 401 -5.50 15.13 12.17
C TYR A 401 -5.68 15.96 13.46
N PRO A 402 -5.41 17.27 13.47
CA PRO A 402 -5.44 18.07 14.69
C PRO A 402 -6.83 18.06 15.33
N ASP A 403 -6.86 18.10 16.66
CA ASP A 403 -8.08 18.41 17.41
C ASP A 403 -8.51 19.85 17.08
N ARG A 404 -9.45 19.93 16.14
CA ARG A 404 -10.16 21.15 15.79
C ARG A 404 -11.47 21.14 16.56
N ALA A 405 -11.62 22.10 17.48
CA ALA A 405 -12.96 22.53 17.88
C ALA A 405 -13.78 22.78 16.61
N PRO A 406 -15.00 22.22 16.48
CA PRO A 406 -15.78 22.33 15.27
C PRO A 406 -15.92 23.80 14.90
N ALA A 407 -15.58 24.13 13.66
CA ALA A 407 -15.55 25.51 13.19
C ALA A 407 -16.90 26.16 13.51
N VAL A 408 -16.90 27.11 14.46
CA VAL A 408 -18.08 27.92 14.75
C VAL A 408 -18.40 28.62 13.45
N ILE A 409 -19.48 28.16 12.78
CA ILE A 409 -19.99 28.81 11.58
C ILE A 409 -20.22 30.25 11.99
N ALA A 410 -19.37 31.15 11.49
CA ALA A 410 -19.37 32.53 11.90
C ALA A 410 -20.79 33.06 11.67
N ALA A 411 -21.50 33.36 12.76
CA ALA A 411 -22.91 33.69 12.69
C ALA A 411 -23.06 34.85 11.71
N THR A 412 -23.89 34.66 10.68
CA THR A 412 -24.24 35.69 9.70
C THR A 412 -24.46 36.99 10.45
N PRO A 413 -23.71 38.08 10.16
CA PRO A 413 -23.74 39.27 10.99
C PRO A 413 -25.18 39.77 11.09
N THR A 414 -25.71 39.75 12.32
CA THR A 414 -27.08 40.18 12.62
C THR A 414 -27.26 41.59 12.05
N PRO A 415 -28.23 41.83 11.16
CA PRO A 415 -28.43 43.15 10.59
C PRO A 415 -28.71 44.14 11.72
N THR A 416 -27.89 45.19 11.79
CA THR A 416 -27.98 46.21 12.83
C THR A 416 -29.38 46.84 12.82
N PRO A 417 -30.08 46.92 13.97
CA PRO A 417 -31.42 47.51 14.00
C PRO A 417 -31.35 49.00 13.67
N VAL A 418 -31.83 49.37 12.48
CA VAL A 418 -31.90 50.76 12.04
C VAL A 418 -32.94 51.50 12.87
N THR A 419 -32.48 52.44 13.70
CA THR A 419 -33.35 53.23 14.57
C THR A 419 -34.19 54.19 13.73
N SER A 420 -35.46 53.86 13.50
CA SER A 420 -36.38 54.70 12.74
C SER A 420 -37.10 55.67 13.69
N SER A 421 -36.73 56.95 13.62
CA SER A 421 -37.35 58.02 14.40
C SER A 421 -38.77 58.33 13.91
N SER A 422 -39.70 58.49 14.85
CA SER A 422 -41.09 58.88 14.58
C SER A 422 -41.20 60.26 13.91
N GLY A 423 -42.07 60.39 12.92
CA GLY A 423 -42.49 61.65 12.32
C GLY A 423 -43.86 61.48 11.67
N ALA A 424 -44.88 62.16 12.19
CA ALA A 424 -46.29 61.99 11.79
C ALA A 424 -46.90 63.30 11.26
N THR A 425 -47.58 63.21 10.09
CA THR A 425 -48.66 64.08 9.55
C THR A 425 -49.04 63.47 8.19
N SER A 426 -50.24 62.93 7.93
CA SER A 426 -51.60 63.51 7.85
C SER A 426 -51.92 64.23 6.52
N SER A 427 -52.78 63.61 5.68
CA SER A 427 -53.97 64.17 4.98
C SER A 427 -54.22 63.78 3.49
N THR A 428 -55.17 62.86 3.27
CA THR A 428 -56.33 62.91 2.31
C THR A 428 -56.07 62.94 0.75
N PRO A 429 -57.07 62.92 -0.18
CA PRO A 429 -57.38 61.69 -0.97
C PRO A 429 -57.36 61.77 -2.53
N THR A 430 -57.65 60.63 -3.17
CA THR A 430 -57.79 60.28 -4.62
C THR A 430 -58.78 61.16 -5.44
N PRO A 431 -58.68 61.30 -6.79
CA PRO A 431 -59.28 60.29 -7.73
C PRO A 431 -58.67 60.10 -9.17
N THR A 432 -58.77 58.85 -9.68
CA THR A 432 -59.26 58.37 -11.01
C THR A 432 -58.75 58.83 -12.40
N ALA A 433 -58.26 57.85 -13.20
CA ALA A 433 -58.65 57.47 -14.60
C ALA A 433 -57.95 56.12 -14.95
N THR A 434 -58.53 55.03 -15.50
CA THR A 434 -59.50 54.76 -16.60
C THR A 434 -58.89 55.01 -17.99
N ALA A 435 -58.76 54.08 -18.95
CA ALA A 435 -59.19 52.66 -19.09
C ALA A 435 -58.00 51.79 -19.62
N LEU A 436 -58.07 50.60 -20.26
CA LEU A 436 -59.14 49.74 -20.84
C LEU A 436 -58.77 48.23 -20.69
N VAL A 437 -59.24 47.34 -21.58
CA VAL A 437 -59.19 45.84 -21.48
C VAL A 437 -59.03 45.21 -22.89
N VAL A 438 -58.73 43.89 -22.95
CA VAL A 438 -58.92 42.87 -24.05
C VAL A 438 -57.57 42.33 -24.61
N ARG A 439 -57.28 41.01 -24.71
CA ARG A 439 -57.91 39.75 -24.22
C ARG A 439 -56.87 38.59 -24.18
N THR A 440 -57.15 37.58 -23.35
CA THR A 440 -56.47 36.26 -23.18
C THR A 440 -56.78 35.28 -24.35
N PRO A 441 -56.11 34.09 -24.53
CA PRO A 441 -55.91 33.04 -23.51
C PRO A 441 -54.58 32.21 -23.45
N THR A 442 -54.20 31.89 -22.20
CA THR A 442 -53.91 30.57 -21.55
C THR A 442 -54.14 29.25 -22.34
N PRO A 443 -53.67 28.05 -21.88
CA PRO A 443 -53.00 27.66 -20.60
C PRO A 443 -51.73 26.76 -20.81
N ALA A 444 -51.08 26.11 -19.82
CA ALA A 444 -51.33 25.88 -18.39
C ALA A 444 -50.02 25.73 -17.57
N GLY A 445 -50.05 26.07 -16.26
CA GLY A 445 -49.16 25.48 -15.25
C GLY A 445 -49.77 24.18 -14.68
N ALA A 446 -49.44 23.67 -13.50
CA ALA A 446 -48.49 24.09 -12.46
C ALA A 446 -48.19 22.86 -11.55
N ARG A 447 -46.95 22.64 -11.09
CA ARG A 447 -46.46 22.90 -9.71
C ARG A 447 -46.85 21.93 -8.57
N PHE A 448 -45.80 21.39 -7.94
CA PHE A 448 -45.58 21.14 -6.49
C PHE A 448 -46.56 20.26 -5.66
N ALA A 449 -46.00 19.31 -4.90
CA ALA A 449 -45.93 19.40 -3.43
C ALA A 449 -45.06 18.27 -2.80
N THR A 450 -44.36 18.57 -1.71
CA THR A 450 -43.62 17.61 -0.88
C THR A 450 -44.42 17.26 0.38
N ARG A 451 -44.44 16.00 0.83
CA ARG A 451 -44.66 15.66 2.25
C ARG A 451 -44.18 14.25 2.61
N THR A 452 -43.61 14.14 3.80
CA THR A 452 -43.05 12.92 4.41
C THR A 452 -44.11 12.15 5.20
N THR A 453 -44.13 10.81 5.11
CA THR A 453 -44.66 9.91 6.17
C THR A 453 -44.00 8.53 6.12
N THR A 454 -43.63 8.02 7.30
CA THR A 454 -43.06 6.68 7.53
C THR A 454 -44.13 5.58 7.59
N SER A 455 -43.88 4.42 6.99
CA SER A 455 -44.35 3.12 7.52
C SER A 455 -43.59 1.92 6.92
N ILE A 456 -43.36 0.90 7.75
CA ILE A 456 -42.74 -0.38 7.39
C ILE A 456 -43.86 -1.41 7.17
N PRO A 457 -43.72 -2.32 6.18
CA PRO A 457 -44.37 -3.63 6.29
C PRO A 457 -43.38 -4.79 6.08
N THR A 458 -43.13 -5.53 7.15
CA THR A 458 -42.59 -6.90 7.09
C THR A 458 -43.60 -7.83 6.43
N ARG A 459 -43.19 -8.73 5.51
CA ARG A 459 -43.81 -10.06 5.33
C ARG A 459 -43.03 -10.99 4.37
N THR A 460 -42.79 -12.20 4.86
CA THR A 460 -42.39 -13.43 4.12
C THR A 460 -43.28 -14.57 4.64
N PRO A 461 -43.31 -15.75 4.00
CA PRO A 461 -43.55 -16.05 2.59
C PRO A 461 -44.88 -16.84 2.42
N THR A 462 -45.28 -17.19 1.19
CA THR A 462 -46.26 -18.28 0.98
C THR A 462 -45.97 -19.03 -0.32
N ARG A 463 -46.01 -20.37 -0.28
CA ARG A 463 -45.82 -21.26 -1.44
C ARG A 463 -47.06 -21.25 -2.35
N GLY A 464 -46.86 -21.24 -3.67
CA GLY A 464 -47.87 -21.54 -4.69
C GLY A 464 -47.16 -21.86 -6.01
N SER A 465 -47.60 -22.88 -6.75
CA SER A 465 -46.78 -23.50 -7.80
C SER A 465 -47.42 -23.50 -9.20
N ILE A 466 -46.54 -23.62 -10.21
CA ILE A 466 -46.81 -24.04 -11.60
C ILE A 466 -47.61 -23.06 -12.49
N ARG A 467 -46.94 -22.50 -13.51
CA ARG A 467 -47.19 -22.89 -14.93
C ARG A 467 -46.03 -22.45 -15.85
N ARG A 468 -45.76 -23.31 -16.83
CA ARG A 468 -44.66 -23.26 -17.83
C ARG A 468 -45.13 -22.55 -19.12
N PRO A 469 -44.24 -21.82 -19.81
CA PRO A 469 -44.20 -21.88 -21.27
C PRO A 469 -42.85 -22.40 -21.80
N THR A 470 -42.89 -22.99 -22.99
CA THR A 470 -41.76 -23.70 -23.63
C THR A 470 -41.15 -22.83 -24.73
N ARG A 471 -39.81 -22.71 -24.81
CA ARG A 471 -39.07 -22.57 -26.08
C ARG A 471 -37.66 -23.18 -25.98
N THR A 472 -37.42 -24.26 -26.72
CA THR A 472 -36.09 -24.70 -27.20
C THR A 472 -35.71 -23.83 -28.44
N PRO A 473 -34.42 -23.71 -28.88
CA PRO A 473 -33.59 -24.87 -29.28
C PRO A 473 -32.04 -24.80 -29.11
N THR A 474 -31.46 -25.99 -28.93
CA THR A 474 -30.12 -26.48 -29.38
C THR A 474 -28.90 -25.54 -29.49
N ARG A 475 -27.85 -25.88 -28.72
CA ARG A 475 -26.52 -26.24 -29.30
C ARG A 475 -25.92 -27.44 -28.56
N ARG A 476 -25.10 -28.22 -29.26
CA ARG A 476 -24.53 -29.52 -28.84
C ARG A 476 -23.03 -29.36 -28.53
N PRO A 477 -22.55 -29.93 -27.42
CA PRO A 477 -21.21 -30.51 -27.37
C PRO A 477 -21.29 -32.01 -27.06
N THR A 478 -20.39 -32.80 -27.64
CA THR A 478 -20.36 -34.26 -27.48
C THR A 478 -18.96 -34.68 -27.06
N ARG A 479 -18.77 -35.13 -25.82
CA ARG A 479 -17.67 -36.02 -25.42
C ARG A 479 -18.13 -36.98 -24.33
N THR A 480 -17.98 -38.27 -24.59
CA THR A 480 -18.32 -39.37 -23.67
C THR A 480 -17.14 -39.62 -22.72
N PRO A 481 -17.34 -39.71 -21.39
CA PRO A 481 -16.31 -40.17 -20.47
C PRO A 481 -16.43 -41.69 -20.26
N THR A 482 -15.59 -42.47 -20.96
CA THR A 482 -15.37 -43.89 -20.65
C THR A 482 -14.00 -44.08 -20.02
N ARG A 483 -13.96 -44.42 -18.72
CA ARG A 483 -13.16 -45.53 -18.18
C ARG A 483 -13.50 -45.81 -16.71
N ARG A 484 -13.61 -47.10 -16.40
CA ARG A 484 -14.00 -47.69 -15.12
C ARG A 484 -12.74 -48.01 -14.31
N PRO A 485 -12.51 -47.42 -13.12
CA PRO A 485 -11.48 -47.90 -12.22
C PRO A 485 -11.98 -49.19 -11.57
N THR A 486 -11.28 -50.30 -11.80
CA THR A 486 -11.52 -51.56 -11.06
C THR A 486 -10.19 -51.99 -10.47
N ARG A 487 -10.01 -51.87 -9.15
CA ARG A 487 -9.09 -52.74 -8.39
C ARG A 487 -9.22 -52.59 -6.87
N THR A 488 -9.40 -53.73 -6.22
CA THR A 488 -9.48 -53.93 -4.77
C THR A 488 -8.09 -53.81 -4.13
N PRO A 489 -7.95 -53.23 -2.91
CA PRO A 489 -6.65 -53.15 -2.24
C PRO A 489 -6.25 -54.49 -1.60
N THR A 490 -5.05 -54.99 -1.94
CA THR A 490 -4.42 -56.15 -1.27
C THR A 490 -3.36 -55.67 -0.28
N ARG A 491 -3.44 -56.12 0.98
CA ARG A 491 -2.44 -55.84 2.01
C ARG A 491 -1.25 -56.80 1.89
N ARG A 492 -0.02 -56.29 1.82
CA ARG A 492 1.15 -56.85 2.54
C ARG A 492 2.34 -55.87 2.55
N PRO A 493 2.73 -55.31 3.71
CA PRO A 493 4.07 -54.75 3.86
C PRO A 493 5.05 -55.90 4.15
N THR A 494 6.22 -55.89 3.53
CA THR A 494 7.35 -56.74 3.91
C THR A 494 8.64 -56.03 3.56
N ARG A 495 9.30 -55.43 4.56
CA ARG A 495 10.75 -55.21 4.51
C ARG A 495 11.33 -55.02 5.91
N THR A 496 12.27 -55.91 6.23
CA THR A 496 13.10 -55.95 7.43
C THR A 496 14.05 -54.75 7.47
N PRO A 497 14.38 -54.16 8.63
CA PRO A 497 15.34 -53.06 8.71
C PRO A 497 16.77 -53.55 8.41
N THR A 498 17.52 -52.75 7.65
CA THR A 498 18.97 -52.92 7.48
C THR A 498 19.67 -52.00 8.49
N ALA A 499 20.68 -52.51 9.18
CA ALA A 499 21.44 -51.76 10.18
C ALA A 499 22.32 -50.67 9.54
N PRO A 500 22.62 -49.56 10.24
CA PRO A 500 23.58 -48.56 9.78
C PRO A 500 25.02 -49.00 10.07
N ALA A 501 25.96 -48.56 9.22
CA ALA A 501 27.39 -48.69 9.45
C ALA A 501 28.08 -47.31 9.35
N ASP A 502 28.80 -47.00 10.43
CA ASP A 502 30.02 -46.20 10.53
C ASP A 502 30.09 -44.68 10.25
N THR A 503 30.03 -43.97 11.38
CA THR A 503 31.05 -43.05 11.93
C THR A 503 31.57 -41.82 11.15
N ALA A 504 31.19 -40.64 11.67
CA ALA A 504 32.07 -39.48 11.84
C ALA A 504 31.91 -38.95 13.28
N PRO A 505 32.95 -38.41 13.95
CA PRO A 505 32.94 -38.18 15.39
C PRO A 505 32.15 -36.92 15.79
N GLY A 506 31.30 -37.06 16.81
CA GLY A 506 30.65 -35.92 17.46
C GLY A 506 31.61 -35.17 18.38
N LEU A 507 31.48 -33.84 18.42
CA LEU A 507 32.17 -32.97 19.39
C LEU A 507 31.65 -33.27 20.80
N ALA A 508 32.41 -34.06 21.56
CA ALA A 508 32.19 -34.18 23.00
C ALA A 508 32.58 -32.86 23.67
N VAL A 509 31.59 -32.17 24.24
CA VAL A 509 31.82 -30.96 25.03
C VAL A 509 32.46 -31.35 26.36
N ASP A 510 33.76 -31.04 26.53
CA ASP A 510 34.45 -31.26 27.79
C ASP A 510 33.94 -30.29 28.87
N GLN A 511 33.09 -30.80 29.75
CA GLN A 511 32.56 -30.06 30.89
C GLN A 511 33.65 -29.64 31.89
N ASN A 512 34.82 -30.30 31.90
CA ASN A 512 35.95 -29.88 32.73
C ASN A 512 36.62 -28.62 32.15
N ALA A 513 36.78 -28.52 30.83
CA ALA A 513 37.25 -27.31 30.15
C ALA A 513 36.31 -26.11 30.39
N ILE A 514 34.99 -26.31 30.32
CA ILE A 514 34.00 -25.26 30.65
C ILE A 514 34.12 -24.83 32.11
N THR A 515 34.25 -25.79 33.03
CA THR A 515 34.40 -25.51 34.47
C THR A 515 35.71 -24.76 34.76
N ALA A 516 36.80 -25.11 34.08
CA ALA A 516 38.08 -24.39 34.18
C ALA A 516 37.99 -22.95 33.66
N PHE A 517 37.28 -22.74 32.54
CA PHE A 517 37.06 -21.40 31.96
C PHE A 517 36.24 -20.50 32.88
N ILE A 518 35.13 -21.00 33.44
CA ILE A 518 34.27 -20.27 34.38
C ILE A 518 35.05 -19.90 35.65
N ASN A 519 35.87 -20.82 36.18
CA ASN A 519 36.71 -20.56 37.34
C ASN A 519 37.81 -19.52 37.08
N SER A 520 38.39 -19.49 35.86
CA SER A 520 39.32 -18.43 35.44
C SER A 520 38.63 -17.06 35.38
N LEU A 521 37.42 -16.98 34.80
CA LEU A 521 36.64 -15.74 34.74
C LEU A 521 36.31 -15.22 36.15
N ALA A 522 35.88 -16.10 37.05
CA ALA A 522 35.57 -15.79 38.44
C ALA A 522 36.82 -15.40 39.27
N HIS A 523 38.02 -15.70 38.79
CA HIS A 523 39.27 -15.22 39.39
C HIS A 523 39.67 -13.84 38.86
N LEU A 524 39.51 -13.56 37.56
CA LEU A 524 39.73 -12.23 36.98
C LEU A 524 38.79 -11.17 37.58
N ILE A 525 37.50 -11.51 37.72
CA ILE A 525 36.50 -10.60 38.31
C ILE A 525 36.83 -10.29 39.79
N ARG A 526 37.44 -11.23 40.51
CA ARG A 526 37.92 -11.01 41.89
C ARG A 526 39.27 -10.27 42.00
N GLN A 527 39.99 -10.08 40.89
CA GLN A 527 41.19 -9.23 40.83
C GLN A 527 40.87 -7.79 40.39
N SER A 528 39.79 -7.59 39.63
CA SER A 528 39.32 -6.26 39.20
C SER A 528 38.43 -5.53 40.22
N VAL A 529 38.07 -6.18 41.34
CA VAL A 529 37.33 -5.56 42.45
C VAL A 529 38.06 -5.76 43.77
N ARG A 530 39.05 -4.91 44.01
CA ARG A 530 39.45 -4.45 45.34
C ARG A 530 39.52 -2.91 45.31
N PRO A 531 39.15 -2.22 46.41
CA PRO A 531 39.05 -0.77 46.44
C PRO A 531 40.42 -0.07 46.35
#